data_AF-A0A2V5N260-F1
#
_entry.id   AF-A0A2V5N260-F1
#
_cell.length_a   1.000
_cell.length_b   1.000
_cell.length_c   1.000
_cell.angle_alpha   90.00
_cell.angle_beta   90.00
_cell.angle_gamma   90.00
#
_symmetry.space_group_name_H-M   'P 1'
#
loop_
_entity.id
_entity.type
_entity.pdbx_description
1 polymer ?
#
loop_
_entity_poly.entity_id
_entity_poly.type
_entity_poly.pdbx_seq_one_letter_code
_entity_poly.pdbx_strand_id
1 'polypeptide(L)' 'MQGVFFIVGPTAVGKSAMAAEVAEQLDAEIVNADAFQIYRGLDVLTGKPEARTQQRAPHHLL' A
#
# COMPACT_ATOMS: atom_id res chain seq x y z
N MET A 1 4.68 -21.07 -9.63
CA MET A 1 3.94 -20.53 -8.47
C MET A 1 4.11 -19.03 -8.47
N GLN A 2 3.02 -18.26 -8.39
CA GLN A 2 3.12 -16.82 -8.10
C GLN A 2 3.41 -16.66 -6.60
N GLY A 3 4.47 -15.91 -6.28
CA GLY A 3 4.87 -15.65 -4.89
C GLY A 3 4.01 -14.54 -4.27
N VAL A 4 3.76 -14.64 -2.96
CA VAL A 4 3.08 -13.61 -2.19
C VAL A 4 4.03 -13.14 -1.10
N PHE A 5 4.18 -11.81 -0.98
CA PHE A 5 5.01 -11.18 0.04
C PHE A 5 4.14 -10.37 1.00
N PHE A 6 4.52 -10.36 2.27
CA PHE A 6 3.83 -9.59 3.30
C PHE A 6 4.77 -8.50 3.82
N ILE A 7 4.35 -7.24 3.71
CA ILE A 7 5.06 -6.11 4.31
C ILE A 7 4.33 -5.75 5.61
N VAL A 8 4.94 -6.11 6.74
CA VAL A 8 4.37 -5.95 8.08
C VAL A 8 5.20 -4.99 8.92
N GLY A 9 4.55 -4.37 9.91
CA GLY A 9 5.23 -3.47 10.85
C GLY A 9 4.29 -2.44 11.47
N PRO A 10 4.74 -1.70 12.50
CA PRO A 10 3.94 -0.68 13.17
C PRO A 10 3.44 0.43 12.23
N THR A 11 2.43 1.19 12.65
CA THR A 11 2.02 2.41 11.94
C THR A 11 3.18 3.42 11.89
N ALA A 12 3.25 4.21 10.81
CA ALA A 12 4.27 5.24 10.58
C ALA A 12 5.72 4.78 10.31
N VAL A 13 5.98 3.47 10.15
CA VAL A 13 7.33 2.98 9.76
C VAL A 13 7.62 3.02 8.25
N GLY A 14 6.74 3.62 7.44
CA GLY A 14 6.97 3.80 6.00
C GLY A 14 6.57 2.63 5.09
N LYS A 15 5.76 1.67 5.59
CA LYS A 15 5.35 0.46 4.84
C LYS A 15 4.81 0.75 3.43
N SER A 16 3.91 1.73 3.28
CA SER A 16 3.30 2.03 1.98
C SER A 16 4.31 2.54 0.95
N ALA A 17 5.32 3.30 1.38
CA ALA A 17 6.39 3.76 0.50
C ALA A 17 7.27 2.60 0.03
N MET A 18 7.66 1.71 0.96
CA MET A 18 8.42 0.51 0.66
C MET A 18 7.63 -0.45 -0.25
N ALA A 19 6.33 -0.65 0.04
CA ALA A 19 5.46 -1.51 -0.76
C ALA A 19 5.36 -1.02 -2.21
N ALA A 20 5.16 0.29 -2.41
CA ALA A 20 5.12 0.89 -3.74
C ALA A 20 6.44 0.72 -4.50
N GLU A 21 7.59 0.87 -3.84
CA GLU A 21 8.90 0.68 -4.46
C GLU A 21 9.16 -0.78 -4.86
N VAL A 22 8.85 -1.72 -3.95
CA VAL A 22 8.99 -3.15 -4.24
C VAL A 22 8.04 -3.59 -5.35
N ALA A 23 6.79 -3.11 -5.34
CA ALA A 23 5.81 -3.46 -6.35
C ALA A 23 6.22 -2.95 -7.75
N GLU A 24 6.72 -1.71 -7.84
CA GLU A 24 7.23 -1.14 -9.10
C GLU A 24 8.43 -1.94 -9.64
N GLN A 25 9.37 -2.37 -8.79
CA GLN A 25 10.55 -3.14 -9.22
C GLN A 25 10.22 -4.57 -9.65
N LEU A 26 9.15 -5.15 -9.10
CA LEU A 26 8.77 -6.54 -9.34
C LEU A 26 7.61 -6.71 -10.33
N ASP A 27 7.11 -5.62 -10.91
CA ASP A 27 5.88 -5.61 -11.72
C ASP A 27 4.71 -6.30 -10.99
N ALA A 28 4.53 -5.92 -9.71
CA ALA A 28 3.55 -6.52 -8.81
C ALA A 28 2.45 -5.53 -8.42
N GLU A 29 1.39 -6.07 -7.81
CA GLU A 29 0.23 -5.32 -7.36
C GLU A 29 0.14 -5.34 -5.83
N ILE A 30 -0.42 -4.29 -5.23
CA ILE A 30 -0.51 -4.12 -3.78
C ILE A 30 -1.94 -4.42 -3.32
N VAL A 31 -2.09 -5.27 -2.30
CA VAL A 31 -3.35 -5.49 -1.60
C VAL A 31 -3.25 -4.88 -0.21
N ASN A 32 -4.12 -3.92 0.09
CA ASN A 32 -4.19 -3.29 1.42
C ASN A 32 -4.70 -4.29 2.47
N ALA A 33 -4.05 -4.32 3.64
CA ALA A 33 -4.43 -5.13 4.79
C ALA A 33 -4.72 -4.31 6.06
N ASP A 34 -4.88 -2.99 5.93
CA ASP A 34 -5.27 -2.07 6.99
C ASP A 34 -6.80 -1.95 7.05
N ALA A 35 -7.38 -2.17 8.25
CA ALA A 35 -8.82 -2.19 8.45
C ALA A 35 -9.50 -0.81 8.26
N PHE A 36 -8.76 0.29 8.31
CA PHE A 36 -9.31 1.64 8.25
C PHE A 36 -9.08 2.31 6.90
N GLN A 37 -8.05 1.92 6.15
CA GLN A 37 -7.77 2.55 4.85
C GLN A 37 -8.81 2.22 3.77
N ILE A 38 -9.67 1.20 3.95
CA ILE A 38 -10.73 0.84 2.99
C ILE A 38 -11.82 1.92 2.84
N TYR A 39 -11.96 2.82 3.82
CA TYR A 39 -13.05 3.79 3.85
C TYR A 39 -12.76 5.01 2.97
N ARG A 40 -13.74 5.42 2.15
CA ARG A 40 -13.63 6.60 1.29
C ARG A 40 -13.73 7.90 2.10
N GLY A 41 -12.94 8.92 1.72
CA GLY A 41 -13.01 10.26 2.31
C GLY A 41 -12.27 10.44 3.63
N LEU A 42 -11.59 9.40 4.13
CA LEU A 42 -10.81 9.43 5.39
C LEU A 42 -9.30 9.40 5.16
N ASP A 43 -8.84 9.82 3.98
CA ASP A 43 -7.49 9.55 3.48
C ASP A 43 -6.37 10.06 4.41
N VAL A 44 -6.52 11.29 4.93
CA VAL A 44 -5.54 11.89 5.84
C VAL A 44 -5.53 11.19 7.20
N LEU A 45 -6.70 10.89 7.74
CA LEU A 45 -6.84 10.31 9.09
C LEU A 45 -6.33 8.86 9.15
N THR A 46 -6.58 8.08 8.10
CA THR A 46 -6.20 6.67 8.02
C THR A 46 -4.80 6.47 7.42
N GLY A 47 -4.13 7.57 7.07
CA GLY A 47 -2.77 7.55 6.54
C GLY A 47 -2.67 6.85 5.19
N LYS A 48 -3.67 7.02 4.31
CA LYS A 48 -3.60 6.48 2.95
C LYS A 48 -2.38 7.04 2.23
N PRO A 49 -1.69 6.24 1.40
CA PRO A 49 -0.58 6.73 0.60
C PRO A 49 -1.04 7.88 -0.31
N GLU A 50 -0.19 8.89 -0.47
CA GLU A 50 -0.45 10.00 -1.39
C GLU A 50 -0.52 9.52 -2.85
N ALA A 51 -1.13 10.32 -3.73
CA ALA A 51 -1.31 9.98 -5.14
C ALA A 51 0.00 9.58 -5.84
N ARG A 52 1.14 10.24 -5.54
CA ARG A 52 2.45 9.87 -6.10
C ARG A 52 2.89 8.45 -5.76
N THR A 53 2.53 7.96 -4.57
CA THR A 53 2.86 6.60 -4.12
C THR A 53 1.90 5.60 -4.74
N GLN A 54 0.61 5.94 -4.84
CA GLN A 54 -0.40 5.10 -5.49
C GLN A 54 -0.14 4.91 -6.99
N GLN A 55 0.46 5.89 -7.67
CA GLN A 55 0.76 5.82 -9.10
C GLN A 55 1.88 4.83 -9.45
N ARG A 56 2.67 4.37 -8.47
CA ARG A 56 3.82 3.48 -8.71
C ARG A 56 3.42 2.03 -8.97
N ALA A 57 2.23 1.61 -8.51
CA ALA A 57 1.70 0.27 -8.71
C ALA A 57 0.18 0.21 -8.49
N PRO A 58 -0.56 -0.74 -9.08
CA PRO A 58 -1.98 -0.94 -8.77
C PRO A 58 -2.21 -1.21 -7.28
N HIS A 59 -3.19 -0.54 -6.68
CA HIS A 59 -3.60 -0.72 -5.28
C HIS A 59 -5.02 -1.26 -5.22
N HIS A 60 -5.19 -2.36 -4.50
CA HIS A 60 -6.49 -2.98 -4.22
C HIS A 60 -6.88 -2.76 -2.76
N LEU A 61 -8.19 -2.67 -2.52
CA LEU A 61 -8.79 -2.47 -1.18
C LEU A 61 -8.31 -1.18 -0.49
N LEU A 62 -8.08 -0.11 -1.25
CA LEU A 62 -7.66 1.21 -0.76
C LEU A 62 -8.78 2.25 -0.86
#